data_AF-A0A352WYB2-F1
#
_entry.id   AF-A0A352WYB2-F1
#
_cell.length_a   1.000
_cell.length_b   1.000
_cell.length_c   1.000
_cell.angle_alpha   90.00
_cell.angle_beta   90.00
_cell.angle_gamma   90.00
#
_symmetry.space_group_name_H-M   'P 1'
#
loop_
_entity.id
_entity.type
_entity.pdbx_description
1 polymer ?
#
loop_
_entity_poly.entity_id
_entity_poly.type
_entity_poly.pdbx_seq_one_letter_code
_entity_poly.pdbx_strand_id
1 'polypeptide(L)'
;ITVTEHLTVDDGTAHIVNAIDKVRGKADMIVCTGGMSVDPDDRTPGAIKESGAKIITYGAPVLPGAMFLLGYFEDGTPIMGLPGCVMYAKATIFDLVLPRIAAGMKLSKADFVAYGEGGLCLGCDICTYPHCPFGK
;
A
#
# COMPACT_ATOMS: atom_id res chain seq x y z
N ILE A 1 -8.74 7.90 11.18
CA ILE A 1 -8.70 6.53 10.61
C ILE A 1 -8.72 5.58 11.79
N THR A 2 -9.62 4.59 11.79
CA THR A 2 -9.76 3.61 12.86
C THR A 2 -9.72 2.22 12.25
N VAL A 3 -9.06 1.27 12.91
CA VAL A 3 -9.07 -0.14 12.49
C VAL A 3 -10.37 -0.77 12.96
N THR A 4 -11.21 -1.19 12.01
CA THR A 4 -12.51 -1.84 12.29
C THR A 4 -12.44 -3.36 12.20
N GLU A 5 -11.53 -3.88 11.40
CA GLU A 5 -11.35 -5.32 11.15
C GLU A 5 -9.86 -5.65 11.15
N HIS A 6 -9.49 -6.82 11.65
CA HIS A 6 -8.11 -7.32 11.61
C HIS A 6 -8.11 -8.85 11.51
N LEU A 7 -7.46 -9.39 10.48
CA LEU A 7 -7.29 -10.82 10.26
C LEU A 7 -5.83 -11.12 9.94
N THR A 8 -5.34 -12.25 10.42
CA THR A 8 -4.02 -12.79 10.09
C THR A 8 -4.21 -14.11 9.38
N VAL A 9 -3.53 -14.29 8.26
CA VAL A 9 -3.54 -15.49 7.43
C VAL A 9 -2.11 -15.85 7.02
N ASP A 10 -1.90 -17.07 6.53
CA ASP A 10 -0.64 -17.46 5.89
C ASP A 10 -0.54 -16.89 4.46
N ASP A 11 0.57 -17.16 3.76
CA ASP A 11 0.79 -16.75 2.37
C ASP A 11 0.01 -17.60 1.34
N GLY A 12 -1.03 -18.33 1.77
CA GLY A 12 -1.92 -19.04 0.87
C GLY A 12 -2.81 -18.05 0.11
N THR A 13 -2.66 -17.96 -1.22
CA THR A 13 -3.44 -17.03 -2.08
C THR A 13 -4.94 -17.07 -1.78
N ALA A 14 -5.53 -18.27 -1.70
CA ALA A 14 -6.95 -18.44 -1.39
C ALA A 14 -7.33 -17.92 0.01
N HIS A 15 -6.44 -18.05 0.99
CA HIS A 15 -6.68 -17.57 2.35
C HIS A 15 -6.67 -16.04 2.40
N ILE A 16 -5.75 -15.40 1.68
CA ILE A 16 -5.68 -13.95 1.55
C ILE A 16 -6.92 -13.40 0.83
N VAL A 17 -7.31 -13.99 -0.30
CA VAL A 17 -8.54 -13.60 -1.03
C VAL A 17 -9.77 -13.71 -0.13
N ASN A 18 -9.93 -14.85 0.55
CA ASN A 18 -11.05 -15.06 1.48
C ASN A 18 -11.05 -14.06 2.65
N ALA A 19 -9.87 -13.64 3.14
CA ALA A 19 -9.77 -12.64 4.18
C ALA A 19 -10.17 -11.24 3.68
N ILE A 20 -9.74 -10.87 2.46
CA ILE A 20 -10.14 -9.61 1.80
C ILE A 20 -11.67 -9.58 1.64
N ASP A 21 -12.29 -10.65 1.15
CA ASP A 21 -13.73 -10.72 0.96
C ASP A 21 -14.53 -10.60 2.27
N LYS A 22 -14.00 -11.12 3.38
CA LYS A 22 -14.66 -11.01 4.70
C LYS A 22 -14.73 -9.59 5.25
N VAL A 23 -13.79 -8.73 4.87
CA VAL A 23 -13.70 -7.33 5.32
C VAL A 23 -14.23 -6.35 4.29
N ARG A 24 -14.30 -6.76 3.01
CA ARG A 24 -14.89 -5.97 1.94
C ARG A 24 -16.35 -5.62 2.27
N GLY A 25 -16.71 -4.35 2.07
CA GLY A 25 -18.03 -3.81 2.42
C GLY A 25 -18.21 -3.48 3.91
N LYS A 26 -17.23 -3.77 4.77
CA LYS A 26 -17.22 -3.37 6.20
C LYS A 26 -16.22 -2.26 6.52
N ALA A 27 -15.33 -1.95 5.59
CA ALA A 27 -14.29 -0.94 5.75
C ALA A 27 -14.20 -0.05 4.51
N ASP A 28 -13.90 1.23 4.73
CA ASP A 28 -13.72 2.23 3.66
C ASP A 28 -12.38 2.07 2.91
N MET A 29 -11.47 1.27 3.45
CA MET A 29 -10.13 1.02 2.94
C MET A 29 -9.62 -0.31 3.47
N ILE A 30 -8.92 -1.07 2.63
CA ILE A 30 -8.28 -2.32 3.01
C ILE A 30 -6.77 -2.17 2.90
N VAL A 31 -6.05 -2.67 3.91
CA VAL A 31 -4.59 -2.68 3.95
C VAL A 31 -4.12 -4.11 4.18
N CYS A 32 -3.28 -4.60 3.27
CA CYS A 32 -2.58 -5.88 3.39
C CYS A 32 -1.11 -5.59 3.66
N THR A 33 -0.46 -6.38 4.52
CA THR A 33 0.97 -6.29 4.77
C THR A 33 1.54 -7.69 5.01
N GLY A 34 2.83 -7.88 4.71
CA GLY A 34 3.44 -9.21 4.59
C GLY A 34 3.24 -9.80 3.19
N GLY A 35 4.20 -10.62 2.73
CA GLY A 35 4.14 -11.27 1.42
C GLY A 35 4.10 -10.31 0.23
N MET A 36 4.70 -9.13 0.33
CA MET A 36 4.61 -8.00 -0.63
C MET A 36 5.87 -7.78 -1.49
N SER A 37 6.94 -8.53 -1.24
CA SER A 37 8.22 -8.49 -1.95
C SER A 37 8.15 -9.21 -3.29
N VAL A 38 9.33 -9.44 -3.88
CA VAL A 38 9.53 -10.19 -5.12
C VAL A 38 9.88 -11.66 -4.87
N ASP A 39 9.80 -12.11 -3.62
CA ASP A 39 10.13 -13.48 -3.25
C ASP A 39 9.11 -14.46 -3.88
N PRO A 40 9.51 -15.68 -4.30
CA PRO A 40 8.61 -16.61 -4.99
C PRO A 40 7.37 -17.03 -4.18
N ASP A 41 7.49 -16.96 -2.85
CA ASP A 41 6.46 -17.34 -1.90
C ASP A 41 5.58 -16.14 -1.50
N ASP A 42 5.89 -14.92 -1.96
CA ASP A 42 5.11 -13.72 -1.68
C ASP A 42 3.87 -13.68 -2.58
N ARG A 43 2.73 -14.03 -1.99
CA ARG A 43 1.45 -14.16 -2.72
C ARG A 43 0.50 -12.97 -2.57
N THR A 44 0.78 -12.02 -1.68
CA THR A 44 -0.15 -10.91 -1.38
C THR A 44 -0.48 -10.04 -2.60
N PRO A 45 0.47 -9.60 -3.45
CA PRO A 45 0.13 -8.85 -4.67
C PRO A 45 -0.78 -9.62 -5.63
N GLY A 46 -0.52 -10.92 -5.77
CA GLY A 46 -1.33 -11.82 -6.59
C GLY A 46 -2.73 -11.98 -6.03
N ALA A 47 -2.85 -12.25 -4.73
CA ALA A 47 -4.12 -12.39 -4.04
C ALA A 47 -4.97 -11.11 -4.08
N ILE A 48 -4.37 -9.92 -3.95
CA ILE A 48 -5.08 -8.65 -4.11
C ILE A 48 -5.66 -8.53 -5.52
N LYS A 49 -4.90 -8.89 -6.56
CA LYS A 49 -5.40 -8.90 -7.93
C LYS A 49 -6.53 -9.93 -8.11
N GLU A 50 -6.39 -11.12 -7.54
CA GLU A 50 -7.40 -12.19 -7.61
C GLU A 50 -8.70 -11.86 -6.85
N SER A 51 -8.65 -11.01 -5.82
CA SER A 51 -9.85 -10.50 -5.13
C SER A 51 -10.78 -9.63 -6.02
N GLY A 52 -10.36 -9.36 -7.26
CA GLY A 52 -11.10 -8.53 -8.22
C GLY A 52 -10.76 -7.05 -8.14
N ALA A 53 -9.76 -6.65 -7.37
CA ALA A 53 -9.27 -5.28 -7.35
C ALA A 53 -8.59 -4.91 -8.70
N LYS A 54 -8.96 -3.77 -9.26
CA LYS A 54 -8.26 -3.18 -10.38
C LYS A 54 -6.95 -2.55 -9.89
N ILE A 55 -5.83 -3.18 -10.22
CA ILE A 55 -4.49 -2.71 -9.85
C ILE A 55 -4.14 -1.43 -10.61
N ILE A 56 -3.72 -0.40 -9.89
CA ILE A 56 -3.24 0.87 -10.43
C ILE A 56 -1.71 0.83 -10.56
N THR A 57 -1.05 0.39 -9.49
CA THR A 57 0.39 0.18 -9.49
C THR A 57 0.76 -0.97 -8.56
N TYR A 58 1.78 -1.71 -8.95
CA TYR A 58 2.57 -2.57 -8.07
C TYR A 58 4.01 -2.17 -8.33
N GLY A 59 4.65 -1.62 -7.32
CA GLY A 59 5.88 -0.88 -7.51
C GLY A 59 5.64 0.63 -7.50
N ALA A 60 6.57 1.37 -6.91
CA ALA A 60 6.65 2.82 -7.00
C ALA A 60 8.11 3.27 -6.93
N PRO A 61 8.48 4.39 -7.57
CA PRO A 61 9.84 4.93 -7.51
C PRO A 61 10.07 5.67 -6.17
N VAL A 62 9.78 5.00 -5.05
CA VAL A 62 9.88 5.54 -3.70
C VAL A 62 10.63 4.55 -2.83
N LEU A 63 11.58 5.04 -2.03
CA LEU A 63 12.31 4.25 -1.06
C LEU A 63 12.34 5.01 0.28
N PRO A 64 11.83 4.44 1.39
CA PRO A 64 11.29 3.09 1.56
C PRO A 64 9.87 2.89 1.01
N GLY A 65 9.61 1.67 0.52
CA GLY A 65 8.28 1.27 0.05
C GLY A 65 8.21 0.90 -1.42
N ALA A 66 9.33 0.55 -2.05
CA ALA A 66 9.41 0.32 -3.50
C ALA A 66 8.36 -0.67 -4.01
N MET A 67 8.01 -1.71 -3.25
CA MET A 67 7.01 -2.73 -3.63
C MET A 67 5.59 -2.43 -3.12
N PHE A 68 5.25 -1.17 -2.92
CA PHE A 68 3.88 -0.77 -2.59
C PHE A 68 2.91 -1.08 -3.73
N LEU A 69 1.69 -1.48 -3.36
CA LEU A 69 0.61 -1.75 -4.29
C LEU A 69 -0.59 -0.86 -3.96
N LEU A 70 -1.22 -0.30 -4.99
CA LEU A 70 -2.55 0.29 -4.91
C LEU A 70 -3.47 -0.35 -5.94
N GLY A 71 -4.65 -0.76 -5.49
CA GLY A 71 -5.78 -1.12 -6.34
C GLY A 71 -7.08 -0.52 -5.82
N TYR A 72 -8.11 -0.59 -6.66
CA TYR A 72 -9.47 -0.20 -6.29
C TYR A 72 -10.45 -1.28 -6.69
N PHE A 73 -11.42 -1.56 -5.83
CA PHE A 73 -12.60 -2.35 -6.18
C PHE A 73 -13.55 -1.53 -7.08
N GLU A 74 -14.54 -2.20 -7.66
CA GLU A 74 -15.53 -1.59 -8.55
C GLU A 74 -16.34 -0.49 -7.86
N ASP A 75 -16.67 -0.68 -6.59
CA ASP A 75 -17.34 0.30 -5.72
C ASP A 75 -16.46 1.50 -5.33
N GLY A 76 -15.18 1.51 -5.74
CA GLY A 76 -14.22 2.56 -5.46
C GLY A 76 -13.42 2.37 -4.17
N THR A 77 -13.65 1.30 -3.40
CA THR A 77 -12.90 1.01 -2.17
C THR A 77 -11.42 0.77 -2.49
N PRO A 78 -10.48 1.55 -1.92
CA PRO A 78 -9.05 1.32 -2.08
C PRO A 78 -8.59 0.08 -1.32
N ILE A 79 -7.67 -0.67 -1.95
CA ILE A 79 -6.88 -1.72 -1.30
C ILE A 79 -5.40 -1.45 -1.54
N MET A 80 -4.61 -1.53 -0.48
CA MET A 80 -3.18 -1.27 -0.53
C MET A 80 -2.37 -2.44 0.01
N GLY A 81 -1.29 -2.78 -0.69
CA GLY A 81 -0.28 -3.71 -0.21
C GLY A 81 0.93 -2.96 0.32
N LEU A 82 1.25 -3.15 1.60
CA LEU A 82 2.34 -2.45 2.28
C LEU A 82 3.55 -3.38 2.49
N PRO A 83 4.72 -3.05 1.92
CA PRO A 83 5.95 -3.80 2.17
C PRO A 83 6.40 -3.65 3.61
N GLY A 84 7.16 -4.63 4.13
CA GLY A 84 7.52 -4.70 5.55
C GLY A 84 8.27 -3.48 6.11
N CYS A 85 8.86 -2.65 5.25
CA CYS A 85 9.51 -1.40 5.67
C CYS A 85 8.58 -0.41 6.38
N VAL A 86 7.26 -0.50 6.17
CA VAL A 86 6.30 0.36 6.90
C VAL A 86 6.33 0.12 8.41
N MET A 87 6.85 -1.01 8.89
CA MET A 87 6.92 -1.31 10.32
C MET A 87 8.07 -0.59 11.04
N TYR A 88 9.14 -0.24 10.33
CA TYR A 88 10.39 0.24 10.95
C TYR A 88 10.94 1.54 10.37
N ALA A 89 10.55 1.92 9.14
CA ALA A 89 10.94 3.19 8.56
C ALA A 89 10.11 4.34 9.14
N LYS A 90 10.74 5.47 9.44
CA LYS A 90 10.08 6.67 10.01
C LYS A 90 9.10 7.33 9.04
N ALA A 91 9.33 7.19 7.74
CA ALA A 91 8.47 7.68 6.66
C ALA A 91 8.66 6.78 5.44
N THR A 92 7.58 6.50 4.73
CA THR A 92 7.49 5.60 3.59
C THR A 92 6.55 6.16 2.54
N ILE A 93 6.42 5.47 1.40
CA ILE A 93 5.38 5.77 0.43
C ILE A 93 3.96 5.78 1.03
N PHE A 94 3.69 4.97 2.08
CA PHE A 94 2.38 4.96 2.70
C PHE A 94 2.02 6.32 3.29
N ASP A 95 3.00 7.00 3.89
CA ASP A 95 2.84 8.37 4.43
C ASP A 95 2.59 9.42 3.34
N LEU A 96 3.04 9.17 2.11
CA LEU A 96 2.79 10.05 0.95
C LEU A 96 1.36 9.87 0.40
N VAL A 97 0.87 8.63 0.34
CA VAL A 97 -0.39 8.29 -0.35
C VAL A 97 -1.59 8.26 0.59
N LEU A 98 -1.41 7.84 1.84
CA LEU A 98 -2.51 7.67 2.80
C LEU A 98 -3.32 8.96 3.01
N PRO A 99 -2.72 10.15 3.23
CA PRO A 99 -3.51 11.37 3.41
C PRO A 99 -4.40 11.68 2.20
N ARG A 100 -3.91 11.36 0.99
CA ARG A 100 -4.62 11.61 -0.26
C ARG A 100 -5.81 10.65 -0.42
N ILE A 101 -5.57 9.37 -0.18
CA ILE A 101 -6.61 8.33 -0.29
C ILE A 101 -7.66 8.52 0.82
N ALA A 102 -7.24 8.82 2.05
CA ALA A 102 -8.15 9.11 3.16
C ALA A 102 -9.02 10.36 2.93
N ALA A 103 -8.55 11.31 2.11
CA ALA A 103 -9.34 12.44 1.64
C ALA A 103 -10.29 12.11 0.47
N GLY A 104 -10.40 10.83 0.08
CA GLY A 104 -11.24 10.38 -1.03
C GLY A 104 -10.65 10.62 -2.42
N MET A 105 -9.38 11.02 -2.52
CA MET A 105 -8.73 11.21 -3.83
C MET A 105 -8.40 9.86 -4.46
N LYS A 106 -8.83 9.69 -5.72
CA LYS A 106 -8.50 8.52 -6.52
C LYS A 106 -7.17 8.73 -7.22
N LEU A 107 -6.16 7.97 -6.82
CA LEU A 107 -4.82 8.06 -7.39
C LEU A 107 -4.71 7.21 -8.66
N SER A 108 -4.00 7.74 -9.64
CA SER A 108 -3.66 7.09 -10.89
C SER A 108 -2.19 6.65 -10.89
N LYS A 109 -1.78 5.86 -11.88
CA LYS A 109 -0.36 5.50 -12.04
C LYS A 109 0.54 6.73 -12.23
N ALA A 110 0.04 7.81 -12.84
CA ALA A 110 0.82 9.03 -13.04
C ALA A 110 1.22 9.70 -11.72
N ASP A 111 0.36 9.63 -10.70
CA ASP A 111 0.66 10.15 -9.36
C ASP A 111 1.88 9.45 -8.72
N PHE A 112 2.09 8.16 -9.03
CA PHE A 112 3.23 7.40 -8.54
C PHE A 112 4.49 7.66 -9.35
N VAL A 113 4.36 7.80 -10.67
CA VAL A 113 5.49 8.13 -11.55
C VAL A 113 6.10 9.48 -11.17
N ALA A 114 5.27 10.44 -10.75
CA ALA A 114 5.73 11.75 -10.29
C ALA A 114 6.71 11.68 -9.11
N TYR A 115 6.64 10.65 -8.26
CA TYR A 115 7.60 10.45 -7.17
C TYR A 115 8.99 10.02 -7.64
N GLY A 116 9.21 9.81 -8.94
CA GLY A 116 10.54 9.53 -9.49
C GLY A 116 11.57 10.60 -9.14
N GLU A 117 11.11 11.85 -8.98
CA GLU A 117 11.87 12.94 -8.37
C GLU A 117 11.44 13.06 -6.90
N GLY A 118 12.41 13.10 -5.98
CA GLY A 118 12.15 13.27 -4.54
C GLY A 118 11.63 12.03 -3.79
N GLY A 119 11.40 10.89 -4.46
CA GLY A 119 10.93 9.65 -3.83
C GLY A 119 11.94 8.94 -2.92
N LEU A 120 13.16 9.45 -2.75
CA LEU A 120 14.18 8.87 -1.87
C LEU A 120 14.16 9.54 -0.49
N CYS A 121 13.83 8.79 0.55
CA CYS A 121 14.02 9.24 1.93
C CYS A 121 15.49 9.12 2.30
N LEU A 122 16.05 10.18 2.89
CA LEU A 122 17.47 10.25 3.26
C LEU A 122 17.80 9.53 4.58
N GLY A 123 16.80 9.00 5.29
CA GLY A 123 17.03 8.21 6.51
C GLY A 123 17.65 9.00 7.67
N CYS A 124 17.35 10.30 7.79
CA CYS A 124 17.96 11.19 8.78
C CYS A 124 17.81 10.70 10.23
N ASP A 125 18.83 10.98 11.07
CA ASP A 125 18.81 10.68 12.51
C ASP A 125 17.60 11.31 13.21
N ILE A 126 17.34 12.58 12.91
CA ILE A 126 16.12 13.29 13.31
C ILE A 126 15.23 13.43 12.07
N CYS A 127 14.03 12.84 12.13
CA CYS A 127 13.08 12.92 11.03
C CYS A 127 12.36 14.28 11.06
N THR A 128 12.35 14.98 9.93
CA THR A 128 11.64 16.26 9.76
C THR A 128 10.53 16.19 8.73
N TYR A 129 10.19 15.00 8.21
CA TYR A 129 9.04 14.81 7.33
C TYR A 129 7.76 15.40 7.96
N PRO A 130 6.91 16.15 7.23
CA PRO A 130 6.94 16.42 5.78
C PRO A 130 7.72 17.68 5.35
N HIS A 131 8.53 18.27 6.25
CA HIS A 131 9.35 19.46 6.00
C HIS A 131 10.73 19.12 5.39
N CYS A 132 10.82 18.07 4.59
CA CYS A 132 12.00 17.68 3.84
C CYS A 132 11.66 17.49 2.34
N PRO A 133 12.63 17.15 1.47
CA PRO A 133 12.38 16.90 0.05
C PRO A 133 11.66 15.58 -0.27
N PHE A 134 11.49 14.68 0.71
CA PHE A 134 10.88 13.37 0.46
C PHE A 134 9.42 13.51 -0.04
N GLY A 135 9.14 12.94 -1.22
CA GLY A 135 7.83 12.97 -1.87
C GLY A 135 7.46 14.28 -2.56
N LYS A 136 8.45 15.12 -2.93
CA LYS A 136 8.27 16.42 -3.60
C LYS A 136 9.00 16.52 -4.92
#